data_AF-A0A527FZE4-F1
#
_entry.id   AF-A0A527FZE4-F1
#
_cell.length_a   1.000
_cell.length_b   1.000
_cell.length_c   1.000
_cell.angle_alpha   90.00
_cell.angle_beta   90.00
_cell.angle_gamma   90.00
#
_symmetry.space_group_name_H-M   'P 1'
#
loop_
_entity.id
_entity.type
_entity.pdbx_description
1 polymer ?
#
loop_
_entity_poly.entity_id
_entity_poly.type
_entity_poly.pdbx_seq_one_letter_code
_entity_poly.pdbx_strand_id
1 'polypeptide(L)'
;MSTTDKLFSGSIAEVYDRAMVPLIFEPYARDLAERVSKLGPQSVLEVAAGTGVVTRAMAAKLPAQARIVVTDLNQPMLDHA
;
A
#
# COMPACT_ATOMS: atom_id res chain seq x y z
N MET A 1 -4.52 4.72 -25.65
CA MET A 1 -3.74 4.11 -24.56
C MET A 1 -3.90 2.60 -24.67
N SER A 2 -2.82 1.87 -24.88
CA SER A 2 -2.85 0.41 -25.07
C SER A 2 -3.26 -0.28 -23.76
N THR A 3 -4.12 -1.30 -23.85
CA THR A 3 -4.65 -2.06 -22.70
C THR A 3 -3.56 -2.77 -21.89
N THR A 4 -2.37 -2.95 -22.47
CA THR A 4 -1.23 -3.68 -21.86
C THR A 4 -0.46 -2.88 -20.80
N ASP A 5 -0.45 -1.54 -20.85
CA ASP A 5 0.28 -0.69 -19.88
C ASP A 5 -0.32 -0.73 -18.45
N LYS A 6 -1.45 -1.42 -18.28
CA LYS A 6 -2.15 -1.58 -17.00
C LYS A 6 -1.93 -2.94 -16.35
N LEU A 7 -1.35 -3.90 -17.07
CA LEU A 7 -1.18 -5.25 -16.55
C LEU A 7 0.13 -5.35 -15.77
N PHE A 8 0.06 -5.08 -14.47
CA PHE A 8 1.10 -5.44 -13.49
C PHE A 8 1.16 -6.95 -13.33
N SER A 9 1.56 -7.66 -14.38
CA SER A 9 1.61 -9.12 -14.43
C SER A 9 3.06 -9.63 -14.36
N GLY A 10 3.23 -10.89 -13.97
CA GLY A 10 4.55 -11.49 -13.79
C GLY A 10 5.33 -10.86 -12.63
N SER A 11 6.63 -10.64 -12.82
CA SER A 11 7.54 -10.17 -11.75
C SER A 11 7.46 -8.66 -11.47
N ILE A 12 6.53 -7.92 -12.07
CA ILE A 12 6.50 -6.45 -11.96
C ILE A 12 6.21 -6.02 -10.52
N ALA A 13 5.23 -6.62 -9.84
CA ALA A 13 4.92 -6.31 -8.44
C ALA A 13 6.14 -6.57 -7.54
N GLU A 14 6.80 -7.73 -7.70
CA GLU A 14 8.00 -8.10 -6.95
C GLU A 14 9.19 -7.15 -7.22
N VAL A 15 9.43 -6.76 -8.48
CA VAL A 15 10.50 -5.80 -8.83
C VAL A 15 10.19 -4.41 -8.27
N TYR A 16 8.93 -3.98 -8.35
CA TYR A 16 8.47 -2.72 -7.78
C TYR A 16 8.70 -2.69 -6.26
N ASP A 17 8.28 -3.75 -5.57
CA ASP A 17 8.43 -3.87 -4.12
C ASP A 17 9.90 -3.94 -3.68
N ARG A 18 10.78 -4.62 -4.43
CA ARG A 18 12.20 -4.70 -4.07
C ARG A 18 12.99 -3.44 -4.41
N ALA A 19 12.70 -2.80 -5.54
CA ALA A 19 13.55 -1.73 -6.07
C ALA A 19 13.02 -0.33 -5.75
N MET A 20 11.70 -0.13 -5.83
CA MET A 20 11.09 1.20 -5.70
C MET A 20 10.59 1.48 -4.29
N VAL A 21 10.00 0.48 -3.62
CA VAL A 21 9.40 0.69 -2.30
C VAL A 21 10.42 1.18 -1.25
N PRO A 22 11.58 0.53 -1.03
CA PRO A 22 12.50 0.97 0.02
C PRO A 22 13.12 2.35 -0.28
N LEU A 23 13.41 2.62 -1.55
CA LEU A 23 14.12 3.82 -1.95
C LEU A 23 13.22 5.05 -2.03
N ILE A 24 12.03 4.90 -2.61
CA ILE A 24 11.16 6.02 -2.96
C ILE A 24 9.98 6.11 -1.98
N PHE A 25 9.30 5.00 -1.70
CA PHE A 25 7.97 5.06 -1.06
C PHE A 25 7.99 4.87 0.46
N GLU A 26 8.94 4.11 1.00
CA GLU A 26 8.98 3.77 2.43
C GLU A 26 9.06 5.00 3.36
N PRO A 27 9.86 6.04 3.09
CA PRO A 27 9.86 7.25 3.92
C PRO A 27 8.48 7.93 3.96
N TYR A 28 7.80 8.02 2.82
CA TYR A 28 6.47 8.62 2.74
C TYR A 28 5.39 7.73 3.35
N ALA A 29 5.51 6.41 3.25
CA ALA A 29 4.59 5.49 3.91
C ALA A 29 4.64 5.65 5.43
N ARG A 30 5.85 5.78 6.00
CA ARG A 30 6.03 6.06 7.43
C ARG A 30 5.45 7.42 7.83
N ASP A 31 5.70 8.48 7.05
CA ASP A 31 5.14 9.81 7.30
C ASP A 31 3.60 9.81 7.23
N LEU A 32 3.03 9.18 6.21
CA LEU A 32 1.59 9.10 6.04
C LEU A 32 0.93 8.31 7.18
N ALA A 33 1.48 7.15 7.54
CA ALA A 33 0.95 6.35 8.63
C ALA A 33 0.99 7.09 9.99
N GLU A 34 2.00 7.93 10.21
CA GLU A 34 2.08 8.81 11.39
C GLU A 34 1.01 9.91 11.38
N ARG A 35 0.69 10.46 10.21
CA ARG A 35 -0.41 11.45 10.08
C ARG A 35 -1.76 10.79 10.30
N VAL A 36 -1.96 9.60 9.74
CA VAL A 36 -3.21 8.84 9.89
C VAL A 36 -3.42 8.42 11.35
N SER A 37 -2.39 7.94 12.05
CA SER A 37 -2.52 7.52 13.45
C SER A 37 -2.94 8.66 14.39
N LYS A 38 -2.46 9.88 14.14
CA LYS A 38 -2.85 11.09 14.90
C LYS A 38 -4.33 11.46 14.78
N LEU A 39 -5.00 11.01 13.72
CA LEU A 39 -6.44 11.22 13.55
C LEU A 39 -7.28 10.24 14.39
N GLY A 40 -6.66 9.20 14.97
CA GLY A 40 -7.34 8.16 15.76
C GLY A 40 -8.49 7.45 15.02
N PRO A 41 -8.34 7.06 13.73
CA PRO A 41 -9.44 6.51 12.97
C PRO A 41 -9.83 5.11 13.47
N GLN A 42 -11.13 4.84 13.52
CA GLN A 42 -11.67 3.48 13.71
C GLN A 42 -11.78 2.70 12.39
N SER A 43 -11.79 3.39 11.26
CA SER A 43 -11.89 2.79 9.93
C SER A 43 -11.09 3.59 8.91
N VAL A 44 -10.33 2.90 8.07
CA VAL A 44 -9.49 3.46 7.01
C VAL A 44 -9.81 2.75 5.70
N LEU A 45 -9.96 3.51 4.62
CA LEU A 45 -9.99 3.01 3.26
C LEU A 45 -8.71 3.47 2.56
N GLU A 46 -7.90 2.51 2.12
CA GLU A 46 -6.74 2.75 1.29
C GLU A 46 -7.06 2.42 -0.17
N VAL A 47 -6.72 3.36 -1.06
CA VAL A 47 -6.91 3.24 -2.51
C VAL A 47 -5.57 3.24 -3.21
N ALA A 48 -5.46 2.42 -4.25
CA ALA A 48 -4.20 2.22 -5.00
C ALA A 48 -3.04 1.83 -4.08
N ALA A 49 -3.27 0.80 -3.26
CA ALA A 49 -2.32 0.35 -2.24
C ALA A 49 -1.00 -0.17 -2.81
N GLY A 50 -0.95 -0.52 -4.10
CA GLY A 50 0.18 -1.19 -4.71
C GLY A 50 0.56 -2.43 -3.92
N THR A 51 1.86 -2.63 -3.68
CA THR A 51 2.37 -3.75 -2.88
C THR A 51 2.28 -3.51 -1.38
N GLY A 52 1.41 -2.61 -0.91
CA GLY A 52 0.97 -2.54 0.49
C GLY A 52 1.91 -1.83 1.49
N VAL A 53 2.89 -1.05 1.04
CA VAL A 53 3.85 -0.40 1.97
C VAL A 53 3.15 0.54 2.98
N VAL A 54 2.16 1.30 2.54
CA VAL A 54 1.38 2.20 3.42
C VAL A 54 0.48 1.38 4.33
N THR A 55 -0.20 0.35 3.80
CA THR A 55 -0.99 -0.59 4.60
C THR A 55 -0.18 -1.16 5.77
N ARG A 56 1.02 -1.70 5.52
CA ARG A 56 1.89 -2.26 6.57
C ARG A 56 2.32 -1.20 7.58
N ALA A 57 2.67 -0.01 7.12
CA ALA A 57 3.04 1.09 8.01
C ALA A 57 1.86 1.55 8.90
N MET A 58 0.63 1.59 8.37
CA MET A 58 -0.58 1.90 9.12
C MET A 58 -0.92 0.79 10.12
N ALA A 59 -0.88 -0.48 9.69
CA ALA A 59 -1.16 -1.62 10.56
C ALA A 59 -0.21 -1.70 11.77
N ALA A 60 1.04 -1.27 11.61
CA ALA A 60 2.01 -1.19 12.70
C ALA A 60 1.75 -0.04 13.71
N LYS A 61 0.95 0.96 13.35
CA LYS A 61 0.72 2.17 14.16
C LYS A 61 -0.71 2.29 14.71
N LEU A 62 -1.70 1.79 13.97
CA LEU A 62 -3.10 1.90 14.36
C LEU A 62 -3.46 0.88 15.45
N PRO A 63 -4.43 1.18 16.33
CA PRO A 63 -4.94 0.21 17.29
C PRO A 63 -5.47 -1.04 16.59
N ALA A 64 -5.34 -2.21 17.22
CA ALA A 64 -5.78 -3.49 16.64
C ALA A 64 -7.28 -3.54 16.27
N GLN A 65 -8.09 -2.71 16.92
CA GLN A 65 -9.52 -2.54 16.64
C GLN A 65 -9.83 -1.65 15.43
N ALA A 66 -8.84 -0.94 14.88
CA ALA A 66 -9.04 -0.14 13.67
C ALA A 66 -9.20 -1.06 12.46
N ARG A 67 -10.26 -0.83 11.68
CA ARG A 67 -10.51 -1.58 10.45
C ARG A 67 -9.81 -0.91 9.28
N ILE A 68 -8.93 -1.64 8.59
CA ILE A 68 -8.29 -1.16 7.36
C ILE A 68 -8.87 -1.94 6.17
N VAL A 69 -9.49 -1.23 5.24
CA VAL A 69 -9.95 -1.78 3.95
C VAL A 69 -8.98 -1.30 2.88
N VAL A 70 -8.40 -2.23 2.13
CA VAL A 70 -7.33 -1.96 1.19
C VAL A 70 -7.80 -2.32 -0.20
N THR A 71 -7.57 -1.44 -1.17
CA THR A 71 -8.00 -1.62 -2.56
C THR A 71 -6.90 -1.25 -3.52
N ASP A 72 -6.76 -2.04 -4.58
CA ASP A 72 -5.96 -1.73 -5.75
C ASP A 72 -6.72 -2.19 -7.00
N LEU A 73 -6.45 -1.56 -8.13
CA LEU A 73 -7.03 -1.99 -9.41
C LEU A 73 -6.42 -3.32 -9.87
N ASN A 74 -5.18 -3.61 -9.48
CA ASN A 74 -4.40 -4.73 -9.97
C ASN A 74 -4.38 -5.84 -8.93
N GLN A 75 -5.05 -6.95 -9.21
CA GLN A 75 -5.03 -8.13 -8.34
C GLN A 75 -3.61 -8.58 -7.97
N PRO A 76 -2.61 -8.61 -8.88
CA PRO A 76 -1.25 -9.02 -8.52
C PRO A 76 -0.56 -8.10 -7.50
N MET A 77 -0.97 -6.83 -7.39
CA MET A 77 -0.45 -5.93 -6.36
C MET A 77 -0.94 -6.35 -4.97
N LEU A 78 -2.23 -6.69 -4.87
CA LEU A 78 -2.85 -7.16 -3.63
C LEU A 78 -2.36 -8.56 -3.24
N ASP A 79 -2.14 -9.46 -4.20
CA ASP A 79 -1.62 -10.80 -3.93
C ASP A 79 -0.18 -10.79 -3.40
N HIS A 80 0.60 -9.75 -3.73
CA HIS A 80 1.97 -9.55 -3.24
C HIS A 80 2.04 -8.83 -1.88
N ALA A 81 1.03 -8.03 -1.54
CA ALA A 81 1.03 -7.08 -0.42
C ALA A 81 1.18 -7.71 0.98
#